data_AF-A0A1F4DAW9-F1
#
_entry.id   AF-A0A1F4DAW9-F1
#
_cell.length_a   1.000
_cell.length_b   1.000
_cell.length_c   1.000
_cell.angle_alpha   90.00
_cell.angle_beta   90.00
_cell.angle_gamma   90.00
#
_symmetry.space_group_name_H-M   'P 1'
#
loop_
_entity.id
_entity.type
_entity.pdbx_description
1 polymer ?
#
loop_
_entity_poly.entity_id
_entity_poly.type
_entity_poly.pdbx_seq_one_letter_code
_entity_poly.pdbx_strand_id
1 'polypeptide(L)'
;MLSFSVGNIEIEIQSLSSALDEAFVQLYSSRLGSAVLHQSVFDDAASAFLRSTPDPGKQDQYFSNFTPLWNLHLRAGNLRDAAAVWPWALRPVANLEAQGSSRIHKGSAYYFWGMTALLADDLDRGYLLMHRGLEEDVLTHGVFDPKTPGFALAILDNEKPDQAFRPWVQHQAAAVISRIERYCTRYARSFDLAGLRSRVLALPELRDAAFLYSYAMARAARLLAIPEQLWLGPFPAQLAFDIIFDLCLVVDSAIHYKNPGADQFILHATLVAQKAGLGLSQDDLGKYNGLFKSDFKGALNGALAETLGLPGKPAATDLAAAILVTYACRNRGAHNVTFVHLDPGQFDALIDRLTATLCLVAEVLY
;
A
#
# COMPACT_ATOMS: atom_id res chain seq x y z
N MET A 1 -29.68 1.47 -19.28
CA MET A 1 -28.88 2.69 -19.51
C MET A 1 -29.82 3.88 -19.58
N LEU A 2 -29.40 5.01 -19.02
CA LEU A 2 -30.05 6.31 -19.08
C LEU A 2 -29.06 7.29 -19.73
N SER A 3 -29.50 7.98 -20.77
CA SER A 3 -28.69 8.96 -21.51
C SER A 3 -29.37 10.32 -21.47
N PHE A 4 -28.60 11.37 -21.20
CA PHE A 4 -29.08 12.75 -21.18
C PHE A 4 -27.93 13.72 -21.48
N SER A 5 -28.28 14.94 -21.88
CA SER A 5 -27.31 15.98 -22.19
C SER A 5 -27.34 17.10 -21.14
N VAL A 6 -26.15 17.58 -20.76
CA VAL A 6 -25.99 18.82 -19.99
C VAL A 6 -25.13 19.78 -20.81
N GLY A 7 -25.76 20.80 -21.38
CA GLY A 7 -25.12 21.66 -22.38
C GLY A 7 -24.71 20.82 -23.61
N ASN A 8 -23.42 20.81 -23.93
CA ASN A 8 -22.85 20.05 -25.05
C ASN A 8 -22.23 18.71 -24.63
N ILE A 9 -22.45 18.27 -23.38
CA ILE A 9 -21.88 17.03 -22.84
C ILE A 9 -22.97 15.97 -22.78
N GLU A 10 -22.79 14.91 -23.56
CA GLU A 10 -23.57 13.67 -23.48
C GLU A 10 -23.11 12.85 -22.26
N ILE A 11 -24.06 12.47 -21.41
CA ILE A 11 -23.84 11.66 -20.21
C ILE A 11 -24.64 10.37 -20.34
N GLU A 12 -23.99 9.25 -20.05
CA GLU A 12 -24.62 7.93 -19.99
C GLU A 12 -24.33 7.29 -18.63
N ILE A 13 -25.40 6.86 -17.95
CA ILE A 13 -25.35 6.21 -16.63
C ILE A 13 -26.28 4.99 -16.58
N GLN A 14 -26.18 4.18 -15.53
CA GLN A 14 -27.11 3.07 -15.28
C GLN A 14 -28.46 3.63 -14.80
N SER A 15 -29.56 3.06 -15.28
CA SER A 15 -30.90 3.36 -14.75
C SER A 15 -31.15 2.48 -13.53
N LEU A 16 -31.52 3.10 -12.41
CA LEU A 16 -31.64 2.45 -11.11
C LEU A 16 -33.09 2.45 -10.62
N SER A 17 -33.70 3.63 -10.58
CA SER A 17 -35.12 3.84 -10.29
C SER A 17 -35.52 5.23 -10.78
N SER A 18 -36.78 5.43 -11.19
CA SER A 18 -37.22 6.72 -11.76
C SER A 18 -36.85 7.92 -10.89
N ALA A 19 -37.08 7.84 -9.57
CA ALA A 19 -36.77 8.94 -8.65
C ALA A 19 -35.25 9.22 -8.54
N LEU A 20 -34.43 8.18 -8.49
CA LEU A 20 -32.97 8.35 -8.39
C LEU A 20 -32.35 8.76 -9.74
N ASP A 21 -32.92 8.28 -10.84
CA ASP A 21 -32.54 8.65 -12.20
C ASP A 21 -32.76 10.15 -12.44
N GLU A 22 -33.93 10.66 -12.06
CA GLU A 22 -34.24 12.11 -12.08
C GLU A 22 -33.29 12.90 -11.16
N ALA A 23 -33.01 12.39 -9.96
CA ALA A 23 -32.08 13.02 -9.03
C ALA A 23 -30.65 13.08 -9.60
N PHE A 24 -30.18 12.05 -10.31
CA PHE A 24 -28.90 12.08 -11.02
C PHE A 24 -28.89 13.11 -12.14
N VAL A 25 -29.94 13.21 -12.95
CA VAL A 25 -30.04 14.24 -14.00
C VAL A 25 -29.91 15.65 -13.40
N GLN A 26 -30.57 15.91 -12.27
CA GLN A 26 -30.46 17.18 -11.55
C GLN A 26 -29.05 17.41 -10.99
N LEU A 27 -28.42 16.37 -10.40
CA LEU A 27 -27.05 16.44 -9.92
C LEU A 27 -26.09 16.85 -11.04
N TYR A 28 -26.10 16.14 -12.17
CA TYR A 28 -25.24 16.45 -13.30
C TYR A 28 -25.53 17.85 -13.88
N SER A 29 -26.81 18.22 -14.00
CA SER A 29 -27.22 19.55 -14.46
C SER A 29 -26.71 20.68 -13.55
N SER A 30 -26.61 20.42 -12.25
CA SER A 30 -26.09 21.39 -11.28
C SER A 30 -24.56 21.47 -11.28
N ARG A 31 -23.87 20.34 -11.49
CA ARG A 31 -22.40 20.29 -11.45
C ARG A 31 -21.73 20.71 -12.74
N LEU A 32 -22.38 20.49 -13.87
CA LEU A 32 -21.87 20.84 -15.20
C LEU A 32 -22.56 22.07 -15.80
N GLY A 33 -23.70 22.48 -15.25
CA GLY A 33 -24.49 23.63 -15.70
C GLY A 33 -24.75 24.64 -14.59
N SER A 34 -25.81 25.42 -14.74
CA SER A 34 -26.21 26.47 -13.80
C SER A 34 -27.38 26.08 -12.90
N ALA A 35 -27.80 24.81 -12.91
CA ALA A 35 -28.96 24.37 -12.12
C ALA A 35 -28.63 24.36 -10.62
N VAL A 36 -29.64 24.62 -9.79
CA VAL A 36 -29.51 24.49 -8.34
C VAL A 36 -29.75 23.04 -7.94
N LEU A 37 -28.79 22.44 -7.22
CA LEU A 37 -28.99 21.12 -6.62
C LEU A 37 -29.78 21.23 -5.32
N HIS A 38 -30.98 20.64 -5.30
CA HIS A 38 -31.71 20.40 -4.06
C HIS A 38 -31.16 19.15 -3.38
N GLN A 39 -30.16 19.36 -2.51
CA GLN A 39 -29.37 18.26 -1.98
C GLN A 39 -30.17 17.20 -1.21
N SER A 40 -31.20 17.62 -0.47
CA SER A 40 -32.11 16.73 0.25
C SER A 40 -32.88 15.80 -0.69
N VAL A 41 -33.30 16.30 -1.86
CA VAL A 41 -34.03 15.49 -2.86
C VAL A 41 -33.14 14.35 -3.36
N PHE A 42 -31.86 14.63 -3.64
CA PHE A 42 -30.92 13.58 -4.01
C PHE A 42 -30.70 12.58 -2.88
N ASP A 43 -30.47 13.07 -1.66
CA ASP A 43 -30.21 12.20 -0.51
C ASP A 43 -31.39 11.30 -0.18
N ASP A 44 -32.62 11.81 -0.27
CA ASP A 44 -33.85 11.05 -0.03
C ASP A 44 -34.04 9.97 -1.09
N ALA A 45 -33.86 10.31 -2.38
CA ALA A 45 -33.97 9.36 -3.48
C ALA A 45 -32.89 8.25 -3.40
N ALA A 46 -31.64 8.63 -3.14
CA ALA A 46 -30.54 7.70 -2.96
C ALA A 46 -30.77 6.79 -1.73
N SER A 47 -31.23 7.37 -0.61
CA SER A 47 -31.51 6.61 0.61
C SER A 47 -32.66 5.63 0.41
N ALA A 48 -33.72 6.02 -0.29
CA ALA A 48 -34.84 5.15 -0.61
C ALA A 48 -34.42 3.98 -1.51
N PHE A 49 -33.61 4.25 -2.52
CA PHE A 49 -33.06 3.20 -3.40
C PHE A 49 -32.15 2.23 -2.63
N LEU A 50 -31.18 2.74 -1.88
CA LEU A 50 -30.21 1.92 -1.16
C LEU A 50 -30.88 1.07 -0.06
N ARG A 51 -31.86 1.62 0.66
CA ARG A 51 -32.62 0.88 1.68
C ARG A 51 -33.43 -0.27 1.08
N SER A 52 -33.94 -0.11 -0.14
CA SER A 52 -34.75 -1.13 -0.82
C SER A 52 -33.93 -2.10 -1.68
N THR A 53 -32.61 -1.91 -1.76
CA THR A 53 -31.73 -2.66 -2.65
C THR A 53 -30.61 -3.36 -1.86
N PRO A 54 -30.83 -4.60 -1.39
CA PRO A 54 -29.80 -5.36 -0.68
C PRO A 54 -28.72 -5.94 -1.60
N ASP A 55 -28.93 -5.92 -2.93
CA ASP A 55 -28.00 -6.47 -3.93
C ASP A 55 -26.74 -5.61 -4.08
N PRO A 56 -25.53 -6.12 -3.77
CA PRO A 56 -24.29 -5.35 -3.87
C PRO A 56 -23.98 -4.89 -5.28
N GLY A 57 -24.33 -5.65 -6.32
CA GLY A 57 -24.10 -5.27 -7.71
C GLY A 57 -24.88 -4.01 -8.12
N LYS A 58 -26.13 -3.88 -7.65
CA LYS A 58 -26.93 -2.67 -7.83
C LYS A 58 -26.45 -1.49 -6.97
N GLN A 59 -25.93 -1.76 -5.78
CA GLN A 59 -25.27 -0.73 -4.97
C GLN A 59 -24.00 -0.20 -5.67
N ASP A 60 -23.22 -1.08 -6.29
CA ASP A 60 -22.07 -0.69 -7.12
C ASP A 60 -22.50 0.13 -8.34
N GLN A 61 -23.65 -0.16 -8.96
CA GLN A 61 -24.20 0.67 -10.04
C GLN A 61 -24.54 2.09 -9.57
N TYR A 62 -25.05 2.26 -8.34
CA TYR A 62 -25.24 3.57 -7.74
C TYR A 62 -23.93 4.37 -7.67
N PHE A 63 -22.84 3.77 -7.21
CA PHE A 63 -21.53 4.44 -7.19
C PHE A 63 -20.96 4.66 -8.59
N SER A 64 -21.16 3.71 -9.51
CA SER A 64 -20.69 3.79 -10.89
C SER A 64 -21.33 4.97 -11.66
N ASN A 65 -22.53 5.38 -11.28
CA ASN A 65 -23.20 6.55 -11.87
C ASN A 65 -22.51 7.89 -11.54
N PHE A 66 -21.55 7.92 -10.60
CA PHE A 66 -20.71 9.10 -10.34
C PHE A 66 -19.42 9.12 -11.18
N THR A 67 -19.01 7.98 -11.75
CA THR A 67 -17.76 7.85 -12.52
C THR A 67 -17.68 8.78 -13.74
N PRO A 68 -18.75 9.02 -14.53
CA PRO A 68 -18.69 9.99 -15.63
C PRO A 68 -18.37 11.40 -15.16
N LEU A 69 -19.04 11.90 -14.11
CA LEU A 69 -18.77 13.20 -13.51
C LEU A 69 -17.32 13.31 -13.00
N TRP A 70 -16.88 12.30 -12.25
CA TRP A 70 -15.50 12.20 -11.76
C TRP A 70 -14.48 12.26 -12.91
N ASN A 71 -14.69 11.48 -13.96
CA ASN A 71 -13.77 11.40 -15.10
C ASN A 71 -13.72 12.71 -15.91
N LEU A 72 -14.83 13.46 -15.99
CA LEU A 72 -14.84 14.80 -16.58
C LEU A 72 -13.91 15.75 -15.82
N HIS A 73 -14.02 15.81 -14.49
CA HIS A 73 -13.11 16.61 -13.66
C HIS A 73 -11.66 16.13 -13.77
N LEU A 74 -11.44 14.82 -13.80
CA LEU A 74 -10.12 14.22 -13.92
C LEU A 74 -9.43 14.62 -15.23
N ARG A 75 -10.13 14.50 -16.36
CA ARG A 75 -9.61 14.87 -17.69
C ARG A 75 -9.35 16.36 -17.82
N ALA A 76 -10.07 17.19 -17.08
CA ALA A 76 -9.83 18.63 -16.99
C ALA A 76 -8.65 18.99 -16.06
N GLY A 77 -8.00 18.01 -15.43
CA GLY A 77 -6.94 18.25 -14.44
C GLY A 77 -7.43 18.81 -13.11
N ASN A 78 -8.75 18.84 -12.88
CA ASN A 78 -9.35 19.39 -11.67
C ASN A 78 -9.49 18.30 -10.60
N LEU A 79 -8.36 17.94 -9.99
CA LEU A 79 -8.29 16.88 -8.99
C LEU A 79 -9.10 17.20 -7.73
N ARG A 80 -9.24 18.48 -7.38
CA ARG A 80 -10.05 18.91 -6.23
C ARG A 80 -11.52 18.55 -6.43
N ASP A 81 -12.09 18.90 -7.58
CA ASP A 81 -13.50 18.63 -7.85
C ASP A 81 -13.74 17.14 -8.11
N ALA A 82 -12.78 16.45 -8.77
CA ALA A 82 -12.81 15.00 -8.89
C ALA A 82 -12.88 14.32 -7.51
N ALA A 83 -12.09 14.78 -6.54
CA ALA A 83 -12.10 14.22 -5.18
C ALA A 83 -13.38 14.55 -4.41
N ALA A 84 -14.03 15.68 -4.71
CA ALA A 84 -15.25 16.13 -4.03
C ALA A 84 -16.51 15.31 -4.40
N VAL A 85 -16.48 14.59 -5.53
CA VAL A 85 -17.59 13.71 -5.95
C VAL A 85 -17.87 12.61 -4.92
N TRP A 86 -16.82 11.98 -4.39
CA TRP A 86 -16.94 10.76 -3.58
C TRP A 86 -17.53 10.98 -2.18
N PRO A 87 -17.17 12.04 -1.42
CA PRO A 87 -17.88 12.39 -0.19
C PRO A 87 -19.39 12.54 -0.37
N TRP A 88 -19.83 13.09 -1.51
CA TRP A 88 -21.27 13.25 -1.76
C TRP A 88 -21.94 11.92 -2.09
N ALA A 89 -21.31 11.09 -2.91
CA ALA A 89 -21.80 9.73 -3.19
C ALA A 89 -21.94 8.89 -1.93
N LEU A 90 -21.02 9.04 -0.97
CA LEU A 90 -20.98 8.30 0.29
C LEU A 90 -21.94 8.83 1.36
N ARG A 91 -22.39 10.09 1.27
CA ARG A 91 -23.19 10.70 2.35
C ARG A 91 -24.54 10.01 2.59
N PRO A 92 -25.37 9.67 1.57
CA PRO A 92 -26.61 8.92 1.79
C PRO A 92 -26.36 7.59 2.52
N VAL A 93 -25.25 6.92 2.18
CA VAL A 93 -24.86 5.65 2.80
C VAL A 93 -24.52 5.83 4.26
N ALA A 94 -23.67 6.81 4.58
CA ALA A 94 -23.29 7.12 5.96
C ALA A 94 -24.51 7.46 6.83
N ASN A 95 -25.47 8.22 6.28
CA ASN A 95 -26.70 8.56 6.99
C ASN A 95 -27.59 7.33 7.26
N LEU A 96 -27.73 6.43 6.28
CA LEU A 96 -28.51 5.21 6.44
C LEU A 96 -27.91 4.25 7.48
N GLU A 97 -26.60 4.03 7.41
CA GLU A 97 -25.89 3.14 8.34
C GLU A 97 -25.90 3.70 9.77
N ALA A 98 -25.80 5.02 9.94
CA ALA A 98 -25.95 5.67 11.24
C ALA A 98 -27.36 5.50 11.85
N GLN A 99 -28.38 5.24 11.03
CA GLN A 99 -29.77 4.97 11.45
C GLN A 99 -30.03 3.48 11.73
N GLY A 100 -28.99 2.63 11.70
CA GLY A 100 -29.12 1.20 11.94
C GLY A 100 -29.54 0.38 10.71
N SER A 101 -29.43 0.95 9.51
CA SER A 101 -29.65 0.19 8.27
C SER A 101 -28.58 -0.88 8.08
N SER A 102 -28.88 -1.88 7.25
CA SER A 102 -27.88 -2.86 6.82
C SER A 102 -26.69 -2.18 6.14
N ARG A 103 -25.52 -2.80 6.27
CA ARG A 103 -24.30 -2.39 5.59
C ARG A 103 -24.54 -2.29 4.07
N ILE A 104 -24.04 -1.21 3.47
CA ILE A 104 -24.02 -0.99 2.01
C ILE A 104 -22.58 -1.09 1.55
N HIS A 105 -22.33 -1.82 0.46
CA HIS A 105 -20.99 -1.97 -0.12
C HIS A 105 -20.52 -0.65 -0.74
N LYS A 106 -19.31 -0.20 -0.37
CA LYS A 106 -18.74 1.11 -0.75
C LYS A 106 -17.36 1.01 -1.43
N GLY A 107 -16.94 -0.21 -1.81
CA GLY A 107 -15.58 -0.48 -2.27
C GLY A 107 -15.18 0.38 -3.47
N SER A 108 -16.03 0.44 -4.49
CA SER A 108 -15.84 1.24 -5.70
C SER A 108 -15.61 2.73 -5.41
N ALA A 109 -16.40 3.33 -4.52
CA ALA A 109 -16.26 4.74 -4.17
C ALA A 109 -14.94 5.06 -3.49
N TYR A 110 -14.52 4.22 -2.54
CA TYR A 110 -13.23 4.39 -1.87
C TYR A 110 -12.06 4.18 -2.84
N TYR A 111 -12.16 3.22 -3.76
CA TYR A 111 -11.15 2.98 -4.78
C TYR A 111 -10.92 4.21 -5.67
N PHE A 112 -11.96 4.76 -6.30
CA PHE A 112 -11.81 5.94 -7.17
C PHE A 112 -11.42 7.21 -6.40
N TRP A 113 -11.86 7.34 -5.15
CA TRP A 113 -11.40 8.43 -4.29
C TRP A 113 -9.92 8.31 -3.99
N GLY A 114 -9.45 7.11 -3.66
CA GLY A 114 -8.05 6.79 -3.46
C GLY A 114 -7.21 7.10 -4.71
N MET A 115 -7.70 6.73 -5.90
CA MET A 115 -7.03 7.06 -7.17
C MET A 115 -6.81 8.56 -7.31
N THR A 116 -7.84 9.35 -6.98
CA THR A 116 -7.77 10.81 -7.10
C THR A 116 -6.75 11.40 -6.13
N ALA A 117 -6.67 10.88 -4.90
CA ALA A 117 -5.67 11.29 -3.93
C ALA A 117 -4.23 10.93 -4.37
N LEU A 118 -4.03 9.72 -4.90
CA LEU A 118 -2.72 9.30 -5.44
C LEU A 118 -2.30 10.16 -6.65
N LEU A 119 -3.23 10.49 -7.53
CA LEU A 119 -2.99 11.42 -8.65
C LEU A 119 -2.69 12.86 -8.19
N ALA A 120 -3.16 13.25 -7.00
CA ALA A 120 -2.87 14.52 -6.37
C ALA A 120 -1.58 14.51 -5.51
N ASP A 121 -0.77 13.45 -5.59
CA ASP A 121 0.44 13.24 -4.80
C ASP A 121 0.20 13.20 -3.27
N ASP A 122 -1.03 12.86 -2.87
CA ASP A 122 -1.46 12.60 -1.49
C ASP A 122 -1.45 11.09 -1.24
N LEU A 123 -0.23 10.53 -1.06
CA LEU A 123 0.01 9.10 -0.89
C LEU A 123 -0.75 8.54 0.30
N ASP A 124 -0.64 9.18 1.46
CA ASP A 124 -1.18 8.68 2.72
C ASP A 124 -2.69 8.53 2.62
N ARG A 125 -3.38 9.59 2.15
CA ARG A 125 -4.83 9.53 1.93
C ARG A 125 -5.20 8.51 0.85
N GLY A 126 -4.41 8.45 -0.22
CA GLY A 126 -4.60 7.50 -1.30
C GLY A 126 -4.62 6.05 -0.81
N TYR A 127 -3.59 5.65 -0.08
CA TYR A 127 -3.48 4.28 0.45
C TYR A 127 -4.52 3.99 1.54
N LEU A 128 -4.85 4.96 2.41
CA LEU A 128 -5.93 4.80 3.40
C LEU A 128 -7.29 4.52 2.74
N LEU A 129 -7.60 5.25 1.67
CA LEU A 129 -8.83 5.03 0.91
C LEU A 129 -8.81 3.69 0.15
N MET A 130 -7.69 3.33 -0.46
CA MET A 130 -7.55 2.03 -1.14
C MET A 130 -7.70 0.85 -0.17
N HIS A 131 -7.08 0.94 1.01
CA HIS A 131 -7.20 -0.05 2.07
C HIS A 131 -8.65 -0.16 2.53
N ARG A 132 -9.31 0.98 2.79
CA ARG A 132 -10.73 0.99 3.16
C ARG A 132 -11.63 0.38 2.07
N GLY A 133 -11.31 0.62 0.81
CA GLY A 133 -11.98 -0.04 -0.32
C GLY A 133 -11.85 -1.56 -0.28
N LEU A 134 -10.64 -2.07 -0.03
CA LEU A 134 -10.43 -3.52 0.12
C LEU A 134 -11.18 -4.10 1.33
N GLU A 135 -11.21 -3.40 2.47
CA GLU A 135 -11.98 -3.85 3.64
C GLU A 135 -13.45 -4.04 3.28
N GLU A 136 -14.03 -3.10 2.53
CA GLU A 136 -15.41 -3.23 2.04
C GLU A 136 -15.57 -4.43 1.08
N ASP A 137 -14.61 -4.67 0.18
CA ASP A 137 -14.66 -5.81 -0.72
C ASP A 137 -14.58 -7.15 0.01
N VAL A 138 -13.69 -7.28 1.01
CA VAL A 138 -13.53 -8.48 1.83
C VAL A 138 -14.83 -8.81 2.56
N LEU A 139 -15.45 -7.80 3.19
CA LEU A 139 -16.70 -7.97 3.90
C LEU A 139 -17.87 -8.33 2.96
N THR A 140 -17.86 -7.83 1.72
CA THR A 140 -18.92 -8.12 0.73
C THR A 140 -18.78 -9.50 0.11
N HIS A 141 -17.56 -9.91 -0.24
CA HIS A 141 -17.32 -11.19 -0.93
C HIS A 141 -17.13 -12.36 0.05
N GLY A 142 -16.89 -12.08 1.35
CA GLY A 142 -16.67 -13.11 2.36
C GLY A 142 -15.33 -13.85 2.21
N VAL A 143 -14.39 -13.29 1.44
CA VAL A 143 -13.05 -13.84 1.20
C VAL A 143 -12.00 -12.76 1.46
N PHE A 144 -10.83 -13.16 1.93
CA PHE A 144 -9.74 -12.24 2.30
C PHE A 144 -8.95 -11.72 1.10
N ASP A 145 -9.01 -12.42 -0.03
CA ASP A 145 -8.28 -12.18 -1.28
C ASP A 145 -9.23 -11.87 -2.46
N PRO A 146 -10.19 -10.94 -2.31
CA PRO A 146 -11.15 -10.66 -3.36
C PRO A 146 -10.39 -10.17 -4.61
N LYS A 147 -10.77 -10.66 -5.79
CA LYS A 147 -10.10 -10.33 -7.08
C LYS A 147 -10.42 -8.91 -7.57
N THR A 148 -10.37 -7.92 -6.68
CA THR A 148 -10.76 -6.53 -6.92
C THR A 148 -9.53 -5.66 -7.17
N PRO A 149 -9.71 -4.46 -7.77
CA PRO A 149 -8.61 -3.53 -7.99
C PRO A 149 -7.89 -3.08 -6.72
N GLY A 150 -8.60 -2.99 -5.57
CA GLY A 150 -7.98 -2.66 -4.28
C GLY A 150 -7.00 -3.73 -3.82
N PHE A 151 -7.35 -5.01 -3.97
CA PHE A 151 -6.43 -6.11 -3.64
C PHE A 151 -5.23 -6.16 -4.59
N ALA A 152 -5.47 -5.96 -5.89
CA ALA A 152 -4.41 -5.92 -6.89
C ALA A 152 -3.39 -4.81 -6.62
N LEU A 153 -3.83 -3.64 -6.14
CA LEU A 153 -2.92 -2.58 -5.68
C LEU A 153 -2.07 -3.04 -4.50
N ALA A 154 -2.68 -3.67 -3.48
CA ALA A 154 -1.99 -4.11 -2.27
C ALA A 154 -0.86 -5.11 -2.57
N ILE A 155 -1.12 -6.06 -3.48
CA ILE A 155 -0.17 -7.12 -3.82
C ILE A 155 0.71 -6.79 -5.04
N LEU A 156 0.60 -5.57 -5.59
CA LEU A 156 1.33 -5.14 -6.79
C LEU A 156 1.05 -6.02 -8.01
N ASP A 157 -0.21 -6.44 -8.21
CA ASP A 157 -0.62 -7.21 -9.38
C ASP A 157 -0.72 -6.33 -10.63
N ASN A 158 0.38 -6.26 -11.36
CA ASN A 158 0.55 -5.52 -12.60
C ASN A 158 -0.11 -6.20 -13.83
N GLU A 159 -0.56 -7.45 -13.68
CA GLU A 159 -1.14 -8.25 -14.76
C GLU A 159 -2.67 -8.19 -14.81
N LYS A 160 -3.34 -7.85 -13.71
CA LYS A 160 -4.81 -7.74 -13.70
C LYS A 160 -5.28 -6.64 -14.67
N PRO A 161 -6.02 -6.98 -15.74
CA PRO A 161 -6.28 -6.09 -16.87
C PRO A 161 -7.38 -5.05 -16.58
N ASP A 162 -8.31 -5.38 -15.69
CA ASP A 162 -9.53 -4.64 -15.36
C ASP A 162 -9.34 -3.67 -14.18
N GLN A 163 -8.21 -2.96 -14.14
CA GLN A 163 -7.92 -1.95 -13.11
C GLN A 163 -7.94 -0.55 -13.71
N ALA A 164 -8.80 0.33 -13.19
CA ALA A 164 -8.82 1.73 -13.64
C ALA A 164 -7.49 2.44 -13.35
N PHE A 165 -6.81 2.07 -12.25
CA PHE A 165 -5.50 2.61 -11.87
C PHE A 165 -4.31 1.70 -12.20
N ARG A 166 -4.44 0.88 -13.25
CA ARG A 166 -3.38 -0.04 -13.68
C ARG A 166 -2.00 0.62 -13.86
N PRO A 167 -1.87 1.83 -14.47
CA PRO A 167 -0.56 2.45 -14.67
C PRO A 167 0.20 2.70 -13.36
N TRP A 168 -0.52 3.05 -12.28
CA TRP A 168 0.09 3.22 -10.95
C TRP A 168 0.64 1.90 -10.43
N VAL A 169 -0.16 0.83 -10.47
CA VAL A 169 0.24 -0.50 -10.01
C VAL A 169 1.43 -1.02 -10.82
N GLN A 170 1.43 -0.82 -12.13
CA GLN A 170 2.55 -1.17 -13.01
C GLN A 170 3.83 -0.40 -12.64
N HIS A 171 3.72 0.90 -12.37
CA HIS A 171 4.87 1.71 -11.96
C HIS A 171 5.46 1.23 -10.62
N GLN A 172 4.61 0.99 -9.63
CA GLN A 172 5.05 0.48 -8.32
C GLN A 172 5.64 -0.94 -8.43
N ALA A 173 5.00 -1.82 -9.20
CA ALA A 173 5.51 -3.16 -9.46
C ALA A 173 6.87 -3.15 -10.15
N ALA A 174 7.09 -2.27 -11.13
CA ALA A 174 8.37 -2.13 -11.82
C ALA A 174 9.51 -1.73 -10.86
N ALA A 175 9.24 -0.83 -9.92
CA ALA A 175 10.21 -0.46 -8.89
C ALA A 175 10.61 -1.65 -8.01
N VAL A 176 9.64 -2.49 -7.61
CA VAL A 176 9.91 -3.71 -6.82
C VAL A 176 10.63 -4.77 -7.66
N ILE A 177 10.21 -4.99 -8.91
CA ILE A 177 10.86 -5.92 -9.85
C ILE A 177 12.34 -5.60 -9.98
N SER A 178 12.70 -4.33 -10.19
CA SER A 178 14.11 -3.91 -10.29
C SER A 178 14.92 -4.25 -9.03
N ARG A 179 14.31 -4.20 -7.84
CA ARG A 179 15.00 -4.61 -6.58
C ARG A 179 15.14 -6.13 -6.48
N ILE A 180 14.13 -6.88 -6.90
CA ILE A 180 14.20 -8.35 -6.94
C ILE A 180 15.26 -8.80 -7.97
N GLU A 181 15.39 -8.11 -9.10
CA GLU A 181 16.45 -8.38 -10.08
C GLU A 181 17.85 -8.12 -9.49
N ARG A 182 18.03 -7.05 -8.71
CA ARG A 182 19.28 -6.81 -7.98
C ARG A 182 19.56 -7.89 -6.94
N TYR A 183 18.53 -8.36 -6.22
CA TYR A 183 18.63 -9.52 -5.34
C TYR A 183 19.11 -10.76 -6.09
N CYS A 184 18.45 -11.12 -7.19
CA CYS A 184 18.78 -12.31 -7.98
C CYS A 184 20.18 -12.23 -8.55
N THR A 185 20.56 -11.07 -9.09
CA THR A 185 21.89 -10.83 -9.66
C THR A 185 22.98 -10.91 -8.60
N ARG A 186 22.78 -10.24 -7.45
CA ARG A 186 23.79 -10.18 -6.39
C ARG A 186 24.04 -11.54 -5.74
N TYR A 187 23.00 -12.31 -5.48
CA TYR A 187 23.08 -13.54 -4.69
C TYR A 187 22.95 -14.83 -5.52
N ALA A 188 23.00 -14.72 -6.86
CA ALA A 188 22.82 -15.82 -7.80
C ALA A 188 21.54 -16.64 -7.50
N ARG A 189 20.43 -15.95 -7.29
CA ARG A 189 19.10 -16.53 -6.99
C ARG A 189 18.18 -16.51 -8.21
N SER A 190 17.11 -17.29 -8.14
CA SER A 190 16.03 -17.30 -9.12
C SER A 190 14.72 -17.02 -8.41
N PHE A 191 14.34 -15.75 -8.37
CA PHE A 191 13.13 -15.28 -7.69
C PHE A 191 12.51 -14.12 -8.49
N ASP A 192 11.19 -13.94 -8.39
CA ASP A 192 10.48 -12.90 -9.12
C ASP A 192 9.31 -12.33 -8.30
N LEU A 193 8.65 -11.29 -8.83
CA LEU A 193 7.50 -10.69 -8.17
C LEU A 193 6.33 -11.67 -8.04
N ALA A 194 6.16 -12.62 -8.97
CA ALA A 194 5.12 -13.63 -8.87
C ALA A 194 5.35 -14.56 -7.65
N GLY A 195 6.58 -14.98 -7.42
CA GLY A 195 7.00 -15.74 -6.25
C GLY A 195 6.83 -14.96 -4.96
N LEU A 196 7.20 -13.68 -4.93
CA LEU A 196 6.95 -12.82 -3.76
C LEU A 196 5.45 -12.70 -3.46
N ARG A 197 4.64 -12.50 -4.49
CA ARG A 197 3.17 -12.42 -4.36
C ARG A 197 2.60 -13.72 -3.81
N SER A 198 2.86 -14.85 -4.46
CA SER A 198 2.23 -16.12 -4.09
C SER A 198 2.66 -16.63 -2.71
N ARG A 199 3.87 -16.25 -2.25
CA ARG A 199 4.43 -16.72 -0.97
C ARG A 199 4.24 -15.75 0.18
N VAL A 200 4.02 -14.46 -0.08
CA VAL A 200 3.90 -13.46 0.99
C VAL A 200 2.72 -12.53 0.75
N LEU A 201 2.75 -11.74 -0.32
CA LEU A 201 1.84 -10.59 -0.43
C LEU A 201 0.37 -11.00 -0.63
N ALA A 202 0.11 -12.13 -1.29
CA ALA A 202 -1.23 -12.63 -1.55
C ALA A 202 -1.77 -13.54 -0.44
N LEU A 203 -1.03 -13.71 0.67
CA LEU A 203 -1.52 -14.50 1.80
C LEU A 203 -2.58 -13.72 2.58
N PRO A 204 -3.78 -14.28 2.81
CA PRO A 204 -4.86 -13.65 3.56
C PRO A 204 -4.44 -13.02 4.89
N GLU A 205 -3.62 -13.75 5.66
CA GLU A 205 -3.18 -13.36 7.01
C GLU A 205 -2.13 -12.25 6.99
N LEU A 206 -1.50 -12.01 5.82
CA LEU A 206 -0.51 -10.96 5.60
C LEU A 206 -1.06 -9.79 4.79
N ARG A 207 -2.37 -9.70 4.57
CA ARG A 207 -3.01 -8.64 3.77
C ARG A 207 -2.59 -7.24 4.18
N ASP A 208 -2.61 -6.93 5.48
CA ASP A 208 -2.26 -5.60 5.97
C ASP A 208 -0.74 -5.35 5.84
N ALA A 209 0.09 -6.40 5.97
CA ALA A 209 1.53 -6.31 5.69
C ALA A 209 1.81 -6.10 4.19
N ALA A 210 1.01 -6.68 3.29
CA ALA A 210 1.12 -6.43 1.85
C ALA A 210 0.75 -4.98 1.49
N PHE A 211 -0.29 -4.44 2.13
CA PHE A 211 -0.62 -3.03 2.01
C PHE A 211 0.48 -2.12 2.55
N LEU A 212 1.02 -2.43 3.74
CA LEU A 212 2.15 -1.69 4.31
C LEU A 212 3.38 -1.75 3.38
N TYR A 213 3.65 -2.90 2.77
CA TYR A 213 4.74 -3.07 1.81
C TYR A 213 4.56 -2.17 0.59
N SER A 214 3.42 -2.27 -0.10
CA SER A 214 3.15 -1.45 -1.29
C SER A 214 3.16 0.06 -0.98
N TYR A 215 2.66 0.46 0.18
CA TYR A 215 2.70 1.84 0.67
C TYR A 215 4.12 2.32 0.96
N ALA A 216 4.89 1.55 1.73
CA ALA A 216 6.27 1.89 2.09
C ALA A 216 7.18 1.98 0.84
N MET A 217 6.97 1.10 -0.14
CA MET A 217 7.69 1.17 -1.43
C MET A 217 7.35 2.44 -2.21
N ALA A 218 6.08 2.86 -2.24
CA ALA A 218 5.68 4.11 -2.88
C ALA A 218 6.29 5.34 -2.18
N ARG A 219 6.31 5.35 -0.85
CA ARG A 219 6.98 6.40 -0.06
C ARG A 219 8.49 6.42 -0.29
N ALA A 220 9.13 5.25 -0.34
CA ALA A 220 10.56 5.13 -0.63
C ALA A 220 10.90 5.72 -2.00
N ALA A 221 10.13 5.38 -3.03
CA ALA A 221 10.31 5.92 -4.38
C ALA A 221 10.17 7.45 -4.40
N ARG A 222 9.15 8.00 -3.71
CA ARG A 222 8.95 9.45 -3.60
C ARG A 222 10.11 10.14 -2.88
N LEU A 223 10.57 9.57 -1.77
CA LEU A 223 11.68 10.15 -1.00
C LEU A 223 12.99 10.11 -1.79
N LEU A 224 13.26 9.03 -2.53
CA LEU A 224 14.43 8.92 -3.41
C LEU A 224 14.39 9.89 -4.60
N ALA A 225 13.21 10.37 -5.01
CA ALA A 225 13.05 11.30 -6.12
C ALA A 225 13.30 12.77 -5.75
N ILE A 226 13.43 13.12 -4.46
CA ILE A 226 13.69 14.50 -4.05
C ILE A 226 15.15 14.90 -4.36
N PRO A 227 15.43 16.20 -4.63
CA PRO A 227 16.79 16.69 -4.83
C PRO A 227 17.74 16.34 -3.66
N GLU A 228 18.97 15.94 -3.97
CA GLU A 228 19.99 15.53 -2.98
C GLU A 228 20.25 16.59 -1.90
N GLN A 229 20.12 17.88 -2.24
CA GLN A 229 20.30 18.96 -1.28
C GLN A 229 19.24 18.95 -0.16
N LEU A 230 18.06 18.37 -0.43
CA LEU A 230 17.00 18.22 0.55
C LEU A 230 17.22 17.04 1.49
N TRP A 231 18.19 16.17 1.23
CA TRP A 231 18.61 15.11 2.16
C TRP A 231 19.51 15.61 3.28
N LEU A 232 19.98 16.86 3.18
CA LEU A 232 20.84 17.48 4.18
C LEU A 232 20.03 17.85 5.42
N GLY A 233 19.96 16.94 6.40
CA GLY A 233 19.46 17.25 7.73
C GLY A 233 18.86 16.06 8.48
N PRO A 234 18.38 16.31 9.70
CA PRO A 234 17.78 15.28 10.54
C PRO A 234 16.40 14.82 10.12
N PHE A 235 15.62 15.70 9.49
CA PHE A 235 14.24 15.40 9.15
C PHE A 235 14.07 14.39 7.99
N PRO A 236 14.74 14.54 6.82
CA PRO A 236 14.67 13.52 5.76
C PRO A 236 15.17 12.15 6.21
N ALA A 237 16.21 12.13 7.05
CA ALA A 237 16.73 10.90 7.63
C ALA A 237 15.69 10.22 8.54
N GLN A 238 14.93 10.99 9.34
CA GLN A 238 13.84 10.43 10.14
C GLN A 238 12.75 9.84 9.24
N LEU A 239 12.32 10.55 8.19
CA LEU A 239 11.35 10.02 7.22
C LEU A 239 11.83 8.73 6.56
N ALA A 240 13.12 8.66 6.20
CA ALA A 240 13.75 7.46 5.67
C ALA A 240 13.71 6.30 6.68
N PHE A 241 14.05 6.56 7.95
CA PHE A 241 14.01 5.52 8.99
C PHE A 241 12.59 5.04 9.31
N ASP A 242 11.59 5.91 9.23
CA ASP A 242 10.18 5.49 9.38
C ASP A 242 9.81 4.49 8.27
N ILE A 243 10.17 4.77 7.01
CA ILE A 243 9.94 3.86 5.88
C ILE A 243 10.72 2.55 6.03
N ILE A 244 11.98 2.62 6.46
CA ILE A 244 12.80 1.43 6.74
C ILE A 244 12.14 0.57 7.83
N PHE A 245 11.63 1.21 8.89
CA PHE A 245 10.98 0.49 9.97
C PHE A 245 9.69 -0.17 9.51
N ASP A 246 8.87 0.51 8.70
CA ASP A 246 7.67 -0.06 8.09
C ASP A 246 8.00 -1.33 7.29
N LEU A 247 9.07 -1.30 6.48
CA LEU A 247 9.54 -2.48 5.74
C LEU A 247 10.09 -3.58 6.66
N CYS A 248 10.75 -3.22 7.77
CA CYS A 248 11.13 -4.20 8.79
C CYS A 248 9.90 -4.89 9.39
N LEU A 249 8.79 -4.17 9.62
CA LEU A 249 7.55 -4.76 10.10
C LEU A 249 6.95 -5.75 9.10
N VAL A 250 7.01 -5.45 7.80
CA VAL A 250 6.60 -6.41 6.75
C VAL A 250 7.41 -7.70 6.83
N VAL A 251 8.74 -7.60 6.96
CA VAL A 251 9.62 -8.76 7.13
C VAL A 251 9.29 -9.51 8.42
N ASP A 252 9.11 -8.79 9.53
CA ASP A 252 8.78 -9.36 10.85
C ASP A 252 7.45 -10.13 10.77
N SER A 253 6.40 -9.55 10.17
CA SER A 253 5.10 -10.20 9.96
C SER A 253 5.22 -11.46 9.09
N ALA A 254 5.97 -11.41 8.00
CA ALA A 254 6.16 -12.55 7.11
C ALA A 254 6.89 -13.72 7.80
N ILE A 255 7.85 -13.44 8.70
CA ILE A 255 8.52 -14.48 9.48
C ILE A 255 7.61 -14.96 10.62
N HIS A 256 6.94 -14.06 11.33
CA HIS A 256 6.04 -14.37 12.44
C HIS A 256 4.92 -15.32 12.01
N TYR A 257 4.35 -15.14 10.82
CA TYR A 257 3.36 -16.08 10.27
C TYR A 257 3.88 -17.53 10.19
N LYS A 258 5.18 -17.71 9.96
CA LYS A 258 5.86 -19.02 9.92
C LYS A 258 6.51 -19.41 11.25
N ASN A 259 6.53 -18.51 12.23
CA ASN A 259 7.13 -18.70 13.54
C ASN A 259 6.32 -18.02 14.65
N PRO A 260 5.04 -18.38 14.83
CA PRO A 260 4.13 -17.64 15.71
C PRO A 260 4.50 -17.75 17.20
N GLY A 261 5.36 -18.70 17.57
CA GLY A 261 5.82 -18.89 18.96
C GLY A 261 6.97 -17.97 19.38
N ALA A 262 7.43 -17.06 18.50
CA ALA A 262 8.50 -16.13 18.79
C ALA A 262 8.00 -14.67 18.75
N ASP A 263 8.29 -13.93 19.82
CA ASP A 263 7.85 -12.53 19.98
C ASP A 263 8.98 -11.51 19.71
N GLN A 264 10.21 -12.01 19.53
CA GLN A 264 11.39 -11.17 19.37
C GLN A 264 12.04 -11.37 17.99
N PHE A 265 12.33 -10.26 17.30
CA PHE A 265 12.93 -10.31 15.97
C PHE A 265 14.29 -11.00 15.91
N ILE A 266 15.05 -11.07 17.02
CA ILE A 266 16.29 -11.85 17.07
C ILE A 266 16.04 -13.35 16.81
N LEU A 267 14.92 -13.89 17.29
CA LEU A 267 14.53 -15.29 17.06
C LEU A 267 14.08 -15.49 15.61
N HIS A 268 13.39 -14.51 15.04
CA HIS A 268 13.02 -14.48 13.61
C HIS A 268 14.24 -14.47 12.70
N ALA A 269 15.18 -13.55 12.94
CA ALA A 269 16.44 -13.48 12.19
C ALA A 269 17.28 -14.76 12.34
N THR A 270 17.31 -15.36 13.53
CA THR A 270 18.00 -16.64 13.77
C THR A 270 17.38 -17.76 12.94
N LEU A 271 16.04 -17.88 12.92
CA LEU A 271 15.33 -18.89 12.14
C LEU A 271 15.65 -18.77 10.65
N VAL A 272 15.56 -17.56 10.09
CA VAL A 272 15.85 -17.32 8.66
C VAL A 272 17.30 -17.65 8.35
N ALA A 273 18.24 -17.19 9.17
CA ALA A 273 19.66 -17.49 8.99
C ALA A 273 19.97 -19.00 9.07
N GLN A 274 19.32 -19.72 9.98
CA GLN A 274 19.46 -21.17 10.10
C GLN A 274 18.90 -21.89 8.86
N LYS A 275 17.69 -21.53 8.42
CA LYS A 275 17.04 -22.12 7.24
C LYS A 275 17.81 -21.84 5.95
N ALA A 276 18.45 -20.68 5.86
CA ALA A 276 19.30 -20.29 4.74
C ALA A 276 20.75 -20.80 4.84
N GLY A 277 21.16 -21.42 5.95
CA GLY A 277 22.52 -21.94 6.14
C GLY A 277 23.60 -20.87 6.25
N LEU A 278 23.27 -19.68 6.77
CA LEU A 278 24.15 -18.49 6.75
C LEU A 278 25.15 -18.40 7.92
N GLY A 279 25.13 -19.37 8.83
CA GLY A 279 26.09 -19.40 9.95
C GLY A 279 25.95 -18.27 10.97
N LEU A 280 24.84 -17.54 10.99
CA LEU A 280 24.51 -16.56 12.03
C LEU A 280 23.67 -17.22 13.12
N SER A 281 24.26 -17.39 14.31
CA SER A 281 23.52 -17.85 15.50
C SER A 281 22.85 -16.70 16.24
N GLN A 282 21.94 -17.03 17.16
CA GLN A 282 21.36 -16.03 18.07
C GLN A 282 22.43 -15.29 18.89
N ASP A 283 23.46 -16.01 19.35
CA ASP A 283 24.60 -15.40 20.07
C ASP A 283 25.38 -14.41 19.20
N ASP A 284 25.54 -14.72 17.92
CA ASP A 284 26.20 -13.80 16.97
C ASP A 284 25.37 -12.54 16.77
N LEU A 285 24.06 -12.69 16.56
CA LEU A 285 23.14 -11.57 16.45
C LEU A 285 23.16 -10.71 17.72
N GLY A 286 23.23 -11.32 18.90
CA GLY A 286 23.39 -10.62 20.18
C GLY A 286 24.69 -9.81 20.26
N LYS A 287 25.81 -10.35 19.78
CA LYS A 287 27.11 -9.64 19.73
C LYS A 287 27.10 -8.51 18.72
N TYR A 288 26.56 -8.72 17.52
CA TYR A 288 26.37 -7.67 16.52
C TYR A 288 25.45 -6.56 17.06
N ASN A 289 24.39 -6.90 17.81
CA ASN A 289 23.56 -5.91 18.49
C ASN A 289 24.36 -5.04 19.46
N GLY A 290 25.34 -5.64 20.15
CA GLY A 290 26.30 -4.90 20.98
C GLY A 290 27.04 -3.83 20.16
N LEU A 291 27.54 -4.18 18.98
CA LEU A 291 28.20 -3.22 18.07
C LEU A 291 27.24 -2.11 17.63
N PHE A 292 26.01 -2.45 17.24
CA PHE A 292 24.99 -1.46 16.85
C PHE A 292 24.57 -0.54 18.00
N LYS A 293 24.55 -1.03 19.26
CA LYS A 293 24.28 -0.20 20.44
C LYS A 293 25.42 0.77 20.74
N SER A 294 26.66 0.35 20.52
CA SER A 294 27.84 1.18 20.77
C SER A 294 28.05 2.24 19.69
N ASP A 295 27.97 1.87 18.41
CA ASP A 295 28.08 2.78 17.27
C ASP A 295 27.18 2.29 16.13
N PHE A 296 25.92 2.73 16.16
CA PHE A 296 24.94 2.33 15.16
C PHE A 296 25.37 2.71 13.75
N LYS A 297 25.89 3.93 13.54
CA LYS A 297 26.24 4.43 12.21
C LYS A 297 27.44 3.67 11.64
N GLY A 298 28.50 3.53 12.42
CA GLY A 298 29.69 2.80 12.00
C GLY A 298 29.39 1.32 11.73
N ALA A 299 28.65 0.66 12.63
CA ALA A 299 28.28 -0.74 12.44
C ALA A 299 27.33 -0.94 11.24
N LEU A 300 26.35 -0.05 11.02
CA LEU A 300 25.45 -0.13 9.87
C LEU A 300 26.22 0.04 8.55
N ASN A 301 27.13 1.03 8.49
CA ASN A 301 27.98 1.22 7.32
C ASN A 301 28.89 0.02 7.07
N GLY A 302 29.47 -0.56 8.14
CA GLY A 302 30.25 -1.79 8.05
C GLY A 302 29.43 -2.98 7.53
N ALA A 303 28.16 -3.11 7.96
CA ALA A 303 27.28 -4.17 7.48
C ALA A 303 26.90 -3.96 6.01
N LEU A 304 26.57 -2.73 5.59
CA LEU A 304 26.27 -2.41 4.19
C LEU A 304 27.47 -2.68 3.27
N ALA A 305 28.67 -2.35 3.74
CA ALA A 305 29.93 -2.58 3.04
C ALA A 305 30.49 -4.01 3.21
N GLU A 306 29.82 -4.87 3.98
CA GLU A 306 30.23 -6.26 4.26
C GLU A 306 31.62 -6.40 4.91
N THR A 307 31.98 -5.39 5.71
CA THR A 307 33.22 -5.35 6.50
C THR A 307 32.98 -5.55 8.00
N LEU A 308 31.72 -5.61 8.44
CA LEU A 308 31.38 -5.84 9.85
C LEU A 308 31.63 -7.30 10.24
N GLY A 309 32.56 -7.52 11.16
CA GLY A 309 32.89 -8.85 11.68
C GLY A 309 32.93 -8.90 13.20
N LEU A 310 32.87 -10.12 13.75
CA LEU A 310 33.08 -10.39 15.16
C LEU A 310 34.50 -10.93 15.39
N PRO A 311 35.09 -10.73 16.59
CA PRO A 311 36.38 -11.33 16.92
C PRO A 311 36.39 -12.85 16.68
N GLY A 312 37.37 -13.33 15.91
CA GLY A 312 37.51 -14.75 15.58
C GLY A 312 36.49 -15.30 14.57
N LYS A 313 35.68 -14.43 13.93
CA LYS A 313 34.78 -14.80 12.85
C LYS A 313 35.04 -13.96 11.59
N PRO A 314 34.83 -14.51 10.39
CA PRO A 314 34.82 -13.69 9.18
C PRO A 314 33.73 -12.62 9.25
N ALA A 315 33.90 -11.56 8.47
CA ALA A 315 32.85 -10.54 8.30
C ALA A 315 31.57 -11.18 7.76
N ALA A 316 30.43 -10.68 8.21
CA ALA A 316 29.15 -11.06 7.64
C ALA A 316 29.05 -10.47 6.22
N THR A 317 28.84 -11.34 5.24
CA THR A 317 28.77 -11.03 3.82
C THR A 317 27.42 -11.42 3.25
N ASP A 318 27.14 -10.95 2.04
CA ASP A 318 25.96 -11.32 1.26
C ASP A 318 24.62 -11.26 2.04
N LEU A 319 23.88 -12.38 2.06
CA LEU A 319 22.58 -12.50 2.72
C LEU A 319 22.68 -12.44 4.24
N ALA A 320 23.82 -12.84 4.82
CA ALA A 320 24.06 -12.68 6.25
C ALA A 320 24.12 -11.18 6.60
N ALA A 321 24.81 -10.38 5.78
CA ALA A 321 24.82 -8.92 5.93
C ALA A 321 23.43 -8.30 5.76
N ALA A 322 22.63 -8.79 4.81
CA ALA A 322 21.24 -8.32 4.63
C ALA A 322 20.37 -8.57 5.87
N ILE A 323 20.46 -9.77 6.48
CA ILE A 323 19.76 -10.07 7.74
C ILE A 323 20.25 -9.17 8.87
N LEU A 324 21.56 -8.93 8.99
CA LEU A 324 22.11 -8.04 10.02
C LEU A 324 21.62 -6.60 9.87
N VAL A 325 21.56 -6.09 8.65
CA VAL A 325 21.03 -4.75 8.36
C VAL A 325 19.56 -4.67 8.78
N THR A 326 18.73 -5.63 8.36
CA THR A 326 17.32 -5.68 8.75
C THR A 326 17.15 -5.78 10.27
N TYR A 327 17.96 -6.61 10.94
CA TYR A 327 17.97 -6.75 12.40
C TYR A 327 18.36 -5.45 13.11
N ALA A 328 19.39 -4.77 12.64
CA ALA A 328 19.84 -3.49 13.18
C ALA A 328 18.74 -2.42 13.05
N CYS A 329 18.15 -2.29 11.86
CA CYS A 329 17.09 -1.33 11.57
C CYS A 329 15.84 -1.57 12.41
N ARG A 330 15.36 -2.82 12.48
CA ARG A 330 14.22 -3.21 13.32
C ARG A 330 14.49 -2.88 14.79
N ASN A 331 15.63 -3.33 15.31
CA ASN A 331 15.95 -3.13 16.72
C ASN A 331 16.13 -1.65 17.08
N ARG A 332 16.68 -0.85 16.16
CA ARG A 332 16.74 0.61 16.32
C ARG A 332 15.35 1.23 16.39
N GLY A 333 14.49 0.98 15.40
CA GLY A 333 13.15 1.58 15.35
C GLY A 333 12.30 1.23 16.57
N ALA A 334 12.51 0.07 17.18
CA ALA A 334 11.82 -0.34 18.40
C ALA A 334 12.28 0.38 19.68
N HIS A 335 13.47 1.01 19.70
CA HIS A 335 14.11 1.46 20.95
C HIS A 335 14.76 2.84 20.89
N ASN A 336 14.95 3.45 19.72
CA ASN A 336 15.76 4.65 19.59
C ASN A 336 15.25 5.58 18.47
N VAL A 337 15.04 6.85 18.82
CA VAL A 337 14.61 7.94 17.92
C VAL A 337 15.73 8.97 17.68
N THR A 338 16.98 8.65 18.00
CA THR A 338 18.08 9.59 17.77
C THR A 338 18.37 9.78 16.28
N PHE A 339 18.91 10.95 15.93
CA PHE A 339 19.30 11.23 14.57
C PHE A 339 20.49 10.38 14.11
N VAL A 340 20.38 9.78 12.93
CA VAL A 340 21.49 9.17 12.17
C VAL A 340 21.41 9.73 10.76
N HIS A 341 22.51 10.32 10.29
CA HIS A 341 22.56 10.83 8.92
C HIS A 341 22.50 9.66 7.92
N LEU A 342 21.61 9.79 6.93
CA LEU A 342 21.50 8.93 5.76
C LEU A 342 21.53 9.83 4.52
N ASP A 343 22.39 9.49 3.56
CA ASP A 343 22.31 10.02 2.20
C ASP A 343 21.33 9.17 1.35
N PRO A 344 20.91 9.64 0.16
CA PRO A 344 19.97 8.90 -0.69
C PRO A 344 20.49 7.52 -1.10
N GLY A 345 21.80 7.37 -1.32
CA GLY A 345 22.41 6.11 -1.73
C GLY A 345 22.42 5.08 -0.60
N GLN A 346 22.70 5.53 0.62
CA GLN A 346 22.58 4.70 1.83
C GLN A 346 21.13 4.28 2.07
N PHE A 347 20.16 5.19 1.89
CA PHE A 347 18.74 4.85 1.99
C PHE A 347 18.36 3.79 0.94
N ASP A 348 18.72 3.98 -0.32
CA ASP A 348 18.42 3.02 -1.38
C ASP A 348 19.03 1.63 -1.11
N ALA A 349 20.29 1.61 -0.64
CA ALA A 349 20.97 0.38 -0.26
C ALA A 349 20.29 -0.33 0.94
N LEU A 350 19.74 0.42 1.90
CA LEU A 350 18.97 -0.15 3.00
C LEU A 350 17.70 -0.82 2.48
N ILE A 351 16.93 -0.14 1.62
CA ILE A 351 15.73 -0.71 1.02
C ILE A 351 16.05 -1.99 0.22
N ASP A 352 17.20 -2.02 -0.47
CA ASP A 352 17.69 -3.24 -1.14
C ASP A 352 17.99 -4.38 -0.17
N ARG A 353 18.63 -4.13 0.97
CA ARG A 353 18.91 -5.17 1.98
C ARG A 353 17.65 -5.69 2.66
N LEU A 354 16.68 -4.82 2.93
CA LEU A 354 15.38 -5.22 3.46
C LEU A 354 14.58 -6.05 2.44
N THR A 355 14.56 -5.62 1.17
CA THR A 355 13.93 -6.38 0.07
C THR A 355 14.60 -7.75 -0.11
N ALA A 356 15.93 -7.80 -0.05
CA ALA A 356 16.68 -9.05 -0.10
C ALA A 356 16.33 -9.99 1.05
N THR A 357 16.17 -9.44 2.27
CA THR A 357 15.75 -10.22 3.43
C THR A 357 14.33 -10.75 3.24
N LEU A 358 13.39 -9.94 2.73
CA LEU A 358 12.04 -10.39 2.42
C LEU A 358 12.00 -11.50 1.34
N CYS A 359 12.79 -11.36 0.27
CA CYS A 359 12.92 -12.40 -0.76
C CYS A 359 13.48 -13.69 -0.17
N LEU A 360 14.53 -13.60 0.65
CA LEU A 360 15.09 -14.75 1.33
C LEU A 360 14.07 -15.44 2.24
N VAL A 361 13.30 -14.66 3.01
CA VAL A 361 12.19 -15.17 3.85
C VAL A 361 11.19 -15.97 2.99
N ALA A 362 10.79 -15.40 1.86
CA ALA A 362 9.89 -16.06 0.91
C ALA A 362 10.50 -17.31 0.25
N GLU A 363 11.82 -17.42 0.15
CA GLU A 363 12.47 -18.61 -0.43
C GLU A 363 12.69 -19.74 0.58
N VAL A 364 12.93 -19.44 1.86
CA VAL A 364 13.36 -20.45 2.84
C VAL A 364 12.28 -20.84 3.85
N LEU A 365 11.21 -20.05 3.98
CA LEU A 365 10.10 -20.33 4.91
C LEU A 365 8.77 -20.67 4.22
N TYR A 366 8.66 -20.45 2.91
CA TYR A 366 7.46 -20.68 2.09
C TYR A 366 7.83 -21.50 0.87
#